data_AF-A0A494W8Q6-F1
#
_entry.id   AF-A0A494W8Q6-F1
#
_cell.length_a   1.000
_cell.length_b   1.000
_cell.length_c   1.000
_cell.angle_alpha   90.00
_cell.angle_beta   90.00
_cell.angle_gamma   90.00
#
_symmetry.space_group_name_H-M   'P 1'
#
loop_
_entity.id
_entity.type
_entity.pdbx_description
1 polymer ?
#
loop_
_entity_poly.entity_id
_entity_poly.type
_entity_poly.pdbx_seq_one_letter_code
_entity_poly.pdbx_strand_id
1 'polypeptide(L)'
;MEAQQEAVHKFLSQRPHTLIAEKIEVESGRNADRPELAKAFGLCRLHRATLIIAKLDRLARSVAFVSNILESGVDFVAADFPEANRLTIHILSAVAEHEARMISDRTKAALKAAKARGVVLGGDRGNLPSVAARGAQASAVARSRQADERAQDVAPLIMSLRDAGKNFEDIAIELQGREIPTARGGVWTGQKVSRLMRRALQL
;
A
#
# COMPACT_ATOMS: atom_id res chain seq x y z
N MET A 1 11.51 4.69 23.36
CA MET A 1 11.92 5.78 22.46
C MET A 1 13.36 6.21 22.75
N GLU A 2 13.79 6.22 24.01
CA GLU A 2 15.15 6.61 24.43
C GLU A 2 16.28 5.98 23.59
N ALA A 3 16.25 4.65 23.37
CA ALA A 3 17.28 3.97 22.57
C ALA A 3 17.35 4.40 21.08
N GLN A 4 16.31 5.05 20.55
CA GLN A 4 16.31 5.58 19.18
C GLN A 4 16.89 7.00 19.13
N GLN A 5 16.51 7.83 20.10
CA GLN A 5 17.06 9.19 20.24
C GLN A 5 18.55 9.14 20.51
N GLU A 6 19.00 8.19 21.34
CA GLU A 6 20.41 8.01 21.65
C GLU A 6 21.23 7.56 20.42
N ALA A 7 20.68 6.69 19.58
CA ALA A 7 21.33 6.28 18.32
C ALA A 7 21.49 7.49 17.36
N VAL A 8 20.47 8.32 17.23
CA VAL A 8 20.52 9.53 16.40
C VAL A 8 21.49 10.55 17.00
N HIS A 9 21.43 10.82 18.30
CA HIS A 9 22.35 11.73 18.98
C HIS A 9 23.80 11.29 18.86
N LYS A 10 24.07 9.98 19.02
CA LYS A 10 25.41 9.41 18.86
C LYS A 10 25.92 9.50 17.42
N PHE A 11 25.03 9.38 16.43
CA PHE A 11 25.40 9.56 15.04
C PHE A 11 25.68 11.03 14.71
N LEU A 12 24.82 11.92 15.20
CA LEU A 12 24.95 13.37 15.05
C LEU A 12 26.24 13.88 15.71
N SER A 13 26.60 13.41 16.90
CA SER A 13 27.81 13.87 17.61
C SER A 13 29.13 13.53 16.90
N GLN A 14 29.12 12.64 15.90
CA GLN A 14 30.32 12.22 15.17
C GLN A 14 30.68 13.14 13.99
N ARG A 15 29.79 14.05 13.58
CA ARG A 15 30.02 14.92 12.41
C ARG A 15 29.44 16.32 12.66
N PRO A 16 30.07 17.40 12.16
CA PRO A 16 29.43 18.71 12.18
C PRO A 16 28.14 18.68 11.36
N HIS A 17 27.04 19.13 11.97
CA HIS A 17 25.72 19.12 11.36
C HIS A 17 24.89 20.29 11.89
N THR A 18 23.83 20.63 11.18
CA THR A 18 22.80 21.58 11.64
C THR A 18 21.47 20.85 11.66
N LEU A 19 20.90 20.67 12.84
CA LEU A 19 19.59 20.06 12.99
C LEU A 19 18.51 21.06 12.56
N ILE A 20 17.75 20.71 11.53
CA ILE A 20 16.66 21.56 11.00
C ILE A 20 15.38 21.31 11.79
N ALA A 21 15.02 20.05 11.97
CA ALA A 21 13.85 19.65 12.72
C ALA A 21 13.97 18.18 13.14
N GLU A 22 13.43 17.86 14.31
CA GLU A 22 13.18 16.48 14.72
C GLU A 22 11.71 16.14 14.48
N LYS A 23 11.45 14.96 13.92
CA LYS A 23 10.10 14.45 13.65
C LYS A 23 9.97 13.04 14.23
N ILE A 24 8.99 12.86 15.10
CA ILE A 24 8.73 11.59 15.77
C ILE A 24 7.41 11.04 15.24
N GLU A 25 7.47 9.87 14.61
CA GLU A 25 6.28 9.15 14.14
C GLU A 25 6.00 7.99 15.10
N VAL A 26 4.82 7.99 15.72
CA VAL A 26 4.42 6.97 16.70
C VAL A 26 3.36 6.08 16.08
N GLU A 27 3.75 5.23 15.13
CA GLU A 27 2.81 4.32 14.50
C GLU A 27 3.31 2.87 14.38
N SER A 28 2.35 1.94 14.52
CA SER A 28 2.56 0.52 14.25
C SER A 28 2.78 0.30 12.74
N GLY A 29 3.70 -0.57 12.36
CA GLY A 29 4.17 -0.76 10.97
C GLY A 29 3.13 -1.22 9.93
N ARG A 30 1.84 -1.25 10.27
CA ARG A 30 0.74 -1.67 9.39
C ARG A 30 -0.07 -0.50 8.80
N ASN A 31 -0.04 0.69 9.42
CA ASN A 31 -0.65 1.89 8.84
C ASN A 31 0.31 2.55 7.85
N ALA A 32 -0.23 2.90 6.69
CA ALA A 32 0.52 3.55 5.60
C ALA A 32 0.51 5.09 5.71
N ASP A 33 -0.42 5.66 6.49
CA ASP A 33 -0.59 7.11 6.61
C ASP A 33 0.42 7.67 7.61
N ARG A 34 1.55 8.16 7.08
CA ARG A 34 2.67 8.73 7.87
C ARG A 34 2.82 10.22 7.62
N PRO A 35 2.01 11.07 8.27
CA PRO A 35 1.99 12.50 8.01
C PRO A 35 3.28 13.20 8.47
N GLU A 36 3.93 12.75 9.54
CA GLU A 36 5.18 13.39 10.01
C GLU A 36 6.35 13.08 9.09
N LEU A 37 6.37 11.88 8.49
CA LEU A 37 7.33 11.56 7.44
C LEU A 37 7.15 12.43 6.19
N ALA A 38 5.91 12.64 5.74
CA ALA A 38 5.64 13.49 4.59
C ALA A 38 6.12 14.94 4.83
N LYS A 39 5.90 15.46 6.04
CA LYS A 39 6.44 16.76 6.47
C LYS A 39 7.97 16.77 6.49
N ALA A 40 8.61 15.71 6.98
CA ALA A 40 10.07 15.58 6.98
C ALA A 40 10.64 15.63 5.54
N PHE A 41 10.04 14.93 4.58
CA PHE A 41 10.43 15.04 3.18
C PHE A 41 10.29 16.47 2.63
N GLY A 42 9.20 17.16 2.99
CA GLY A 42 9.00 18.56 2.63
C GLY A 42 10.14 19.46 3.11
N LEU A 43 10.54 19.32 4.37
CA LEU A 43 11.65 20.06 4.96
C LEU A 43 13.00 19.70 4.31
N CYS A 44 13.26 18.41 4.10
CA CYS A 44 14.48 17.96 3.44
C CYS A 44 14.60 18.54 2.02
N ARG A 45 13.52 18.54 1.24
CA ARG A 45 13.50 19.14 -0.10
C ARG A 45 13.72 20.65 -0.06
N LEU A 46 13.07 21.34 0.88
CA LEU A 46 13.17 22.80 1.02
C LEU A 46 14.60 23.25 1.39
N HIS A 47 15.25 22.51 2.29
CA HIS A 47 16.56 22.86 2.81
C HIS A 47 17.73 22.11 2.16
N ARG A 48 17.47 21.24 1.16
CA ARG A 48 18.45 20.31 0.59
C ARG A 48 19.19 19.50 1.67
N ALA A 49 18.44 19.02 2.64
CA ALA A 49 18.97 18.34 3.81
C ALA A 49 18.80 16.81 3.73
N THR A 50 19.71 16.10 4.39
CA THR A 50 19.68 14.64 4.49
C THR A 50 18.74 14.20 5.61
N LEU A 51 17.86 13.24 5.33
CA LEU A 51 16.98 12.63 6.32
C LEU A 51 17.75 11.61 7.16
N ILE A 52 17.85 11.84 8.48
CA ILE A 52 18.47 10.89 9.40
C ILE A 52 17.38 10.05 10.07
N ILE A 53 17.61 8.75 10.10
CA ILE A 53 16.66 7.76 10.56
C ILE A 53 17.29 6.96 11.70
N ALA A 54 16.59 6.78 12.81
CA ALA A 54 17.16 6.10 13.98
C ALA A 54 17.41 4.60 13.77
N LYS A 55 16.45 3.88 13.16
CA LYS A 55 16.56 2.44 12.90
C LYS A 55 15.93 2.00 11.60
N LEU A 56 16.67 1.21 10.82
CA LEU A 56 16.20 0.66 9.55
C LEU A 56 15.16 -0.46 9.76
N ASP A 57 15.26 -1.26 10.82
CA ASP A 57 14.39 -2.44 11.08
C ASP A 57 12.89 -2.09 11.21
N ARG A 58 12.60 -0.88 11.69
CA ARG A 58 11.22 -0.41 11.89
C ARG A 58 10.60 0.15 10.61
N LEU A 59 11.44 0.40 9.61
CA LEU A 59 11.09 1.09 8.38
C LEU A 59 11.13 0.15 7.18
N ALA A 60 12.11 -0.76 7.11
CA ALA A 60 12.22 -1.80 6.11
C ALA A 60 11.05 -2.81 6.14
N ARG A 61 10.31 -2.87 7.24
CA ARG A 61 9.06 -3.66 7.34
C ARG A 61 7.91 -3.12 6.49
N SER A 62 8.04 -1.90 5.93
CA SER A 62 7.10 -1.33 4.97
C SER A 62 7.82 -1.04 3.66
N VAL A 63 7.59 -1.90 2.66
CA VAL A 63 8.13 -1.73 1.29
C VAL A 63 7.69 -0.40 0.68
N ALA A 64 6.45 0.02 0.95
CA ALA A 64 5.92 1.31 0.52
C ALA A 64 6.76 2.47 1.07
N PHE A 65 7.25 2.37 2.32
CA PHE A 65 8.07 3.40 2.92
C PHE A 65 9.44 3.53 2.25
N VAL A 66 10.11 2.40 1.99
CA VAL A 66 11.42 2.43 1.31
C VAL A 66 11.26 2.96 -0.11
N SER A 67 10.21 2.53 -0.81
CA SER A 67 9.89 3.04 -2.15
C SER A 67 9.66 4.55 -2.11
N ASN A 68 8.88 5.06 -1.15
CA ASN A 68 8.65 6.49 -0.97
C ASN A 68 9.94 7.27 -0.69
N ILE A 69 10.87 6.75 0.14
CA ILE A 69 12.18 7.40 0.34
C ILE A 69 12.95 7.44 -0.98
N LEU A 70 13.03 6.30 -1.67
CA LEU A 70 13.79 6.19 -2.92
C LEU A 70 13.23 7.13 -4.00
N GLU A 71 11.90 7.24 -4.10
CA GLU A 71 11.18 8.10 -5.06
C GLU A 71 11.21 9.58 -4.65
N SER A 72 11.31 9.90 -3.36
CA SER A 72 11.30 11.29 -2.86
C SER A 72 12.46 12.15 -3.35
N GLY A 73 13.54 11.51 -3.85
CA GLY A 73 14.79 12.18 -4.25
C GLY A 73 15.59 12.77 -3.10
N VAL A 74 15.22 12.49 -1.85
CA VAL A 74 15.90 12.98 -0.64
C VAL A 74 17.02 12.01 -0.24
N ASP A 75 18.21 12.52 0.02
CA ASP A 75 19.29 11.75 0.62
C ASP A 75 18.91 11.34 2.04
N PHE A 76 19.26 10.11 2.43
CA PHE A 76 18.95 9.64 3.77
C PHE A 76 20.04 8.74 4.31
N VAL A 77 20.12 8.66 5.64
CA VAL A 77 21.07 7.82 6.37
C VAL A 77 20.36 7.15 7.54
N ALA A 78 20.56 5.85 7.69
CA ALA A 78 20.14 5.11 8.87
C ALA A 78 21.27 5.14 9.93
N ALA A 79 20.98 5.66 11.12
CA ALA A 79 21.96 5.80 12.20
C ALA A 79 22.46 4.44 12.73
N ASP A 80 21.63 3.40 12.64
CA ASP A 80 21.98 2.01 13.00
C ASP A 80 22.73 1.26 11.89
N PHE A 81 22.67 1.74 10.65
CA PHE A 81 23.41 1.19 9.52
C PHE A 81 23.89 2.30 8.57
N PRO A 82 24.88 3.13 8.98
CA PRO A 82 25.29 4.32 8.23
C PRO A 82 25.85 4.08 6.83
N GLU A 83 26.43 2.90 6.60
CA GLU A 83 26.96 2.43 5.32
C GLU A 83 25.87 1.95 4.35
N ALA A 84 24.61 1.93 4.78
CA ALA A 84 23.48 1.54 3.94
C ALA A 84 23.28 2.53 2.79
N ASN A 85 23.74 2.17 1.60
CA ASN A 85 23.44 2.90 0.38
C ASN A 85 22.06 2.51 -0.18
N ARG A 86 21.60 3.26 -1.18
CA ARG A 86 20.29 3.04 -1.83
C ARG A 86 20.09 1.60 -2.33
N LEU A 87 21.14 0.99 -2.88
CA LEU A 87 21.08 -0.39 -3.39
C LEU A 87 20.86 -1.39 -2.25
N THR A 88 21.67 -1.30 -1.19
CA THR A 88 21.57 -2.18 -0.02
C THR A 88 20.16 -2.14 0.57
N ILE A 89 19.55 -0.96 0.61
CA ILE A 89 18.23 -0.78 1.21
C ILE A 89 17.13 -1.35 0.31
N HIS A 90 17.27 -1.23 -1.02
CA HIS A 90 16.36 -1.89 -1.95
C HIS A 90 16.37 -3.41 -1.78
N ILE A 91 17.57 -3.99 -1.66
CA ILE A 91 17.76 -5.44 -1.41
C ILE A 91 17.13 -5.84 -0.08
N LEU A 92 17.44 -5.14 1.02
CA LEU A 92 16.90 -5.44 2.34
C LEU A 92 15.37 -5.34 2.38
N SER A 93 14.79 -4.41 1.63
CA SER A 93 13.34 -4.22 1.56
C SER A 93 12.67 -5.36 0.78
N ALA A 94 13.27 -5.79 -0.32
CA ALA A 94 12.79 -6.95 -1.07
C ALA A 94 12.86 -8.25 -0.24
N VAL A 95 13.94 -8.42 0.53
CA VAL A 95 14.08 -9.56 1.47
C VAL A 95 13.01 -9.52 2.55
N ALA A 96 12.82 -8.35 3.20
CA ALA A 96 11.80 -8.19 4.23
C ALA A 96 10.38 -8.45 3.70
N GLU A 97 10.07 -8.03 2.46
CA GLU A 97 8.81 -8.33 1.80
C GLU A 97 8.60 -9.83 1.61
N HIS A 98 9.63 -10.52 1.11
CA HIS A 98 9.60 -11.95 0.87
C HIS A 98 9.37 -12.71 2.18
N GLU A 99 10.08 -12.36 3.24
CA GLU A 99 9.90 -12.95 4.57
C GLU A 99 8.48 -12.72 5.12
N ALA A 100 7.96 -11.49 5.02
CA ALA A 100 6.61 -11.17 5.47
C ALA A 100 5.55 -11.98 4.70
N ARG A 101 5.74 -12.14 3.39
CA ARG A 101 4.87 -12.97 2.54
C ARG A 101 4.93 -14.43 2.95
N MET A 102 6.12 -14.97 3.15
CA MET A 102 6.34 -16.36 3.61
C MET A 102 5.68 -16.63 4.97
N ILE A 103 5.81 -15.71 5.93
CA ILE A 103 5.12 -15.81 7.23
C ILE A 103 3.60 -15.79 7.05
N SER A 104 3.09 -14.89 6.21
CA SER A 104 1.66 -14.79 5.90
C SER A 104 1.13 -16.10 5.31
N ASP A 105 1.82 -16.65 4.33
CA ASP A 105 1.39 -17.86 3.63
C ASP A 105 1.47 -19.09 4.52
N ARG A 106 2.52 -19.21 5.35
CA ARG A 106 2.60 -20.25 6.38
C ARG A 106 1.45 -20.15 7.38
N THR A 107 1.11 -18.94 7.81
CA THR A 107 0.01 -18.70 8.75
C THR A 107 -1.33 -19.08 8.12
N LYS A 108 -1.60 -18.66 6.88
CA LYS A 108 -2.81 -19.04 6.14
C LYS A 108 -2.91 -20.54 5.97
N ALA A 109 -1.81 -21.22 5.63
CA ALA A 109 -1.78 -22.67 5.49
C ALA A 109 -2.08 -23.37 6.83
N ALA A 110 -1.47 -22.91 7.93
CA ALA A 110 -1.72 -23.44 9.27
C ALA A 110 -3.18 -23.24 9.71
N LEU A 111 -3.76 -22.05 9.48
CA LEU A 111 -5.16 -21.76 9.76
C LEU A 111 -6.10 -22.61 8.91
N LYS A 112 -5.83 -22.77 7.61
CA LYS A 112 -6.60 -23.65 6.73
C LYS A 112 -6.62 -25.10 7.24
N ALA A 113 -5.46 -25.61 7.65
CA ALA A 113 -5.33 -26.95 8.21
C ALA A 113 -6.06 -27.08 9.57
N ALA A 114 -5.98 -26.06 10.44
CA ALA A 114 -6.70 -26.05 11.70
C ALA A 114 -8.23 -26.07 11.49
N LYS A 115 -8.74 -25.27 10.55
CA LYS A 115 -10.16 -25.26 10.16
C LYS A 115 -10.61 -26.62 9.62
N ALA A 116 -9.78 -27.27 8.79
CA ALA A 116 -10.07 -28.61 8.27
C ALA A 116 -10.12 -29.68 9.37
N ARG A 117 -9.35 -29.51 10.45
CA ARG A 117 -9.41 -30.33 11.68
C ARG A 117 -10.59 -29.98 12.60
N GLY A 118 -11.48 -29.07 12.21
CA GLY A 118 -12.63 -28.66 13.00
C GLY A 118 -12.33 -27.62 14.09
N VAL A 119 -11.13 -27.03 14.10
CA VAL A 119 -10.82 -25.93 15.04
C VAL A 119 -11.67 -24.71 14.65
N VAL A 120 -12.49 -24.25 15.60
CA VAL A 120 -13.23 -22.99 15.46
C VAL A 120 -12.23 -21.84 15.53
N LEU A 121 -11.99 -21.18 14.40
CA LEU A 121 -11.12 -20.01 14.30
C LEU A 121 -11.94 -18.74 14.49
N GLY A 122 -11.46 -17.83 15.34
CA GLY A 122 -12.21 -16.63 15.72
C GLY A 122 -13.29 -16.92 16.77
N GLY A 123 -14.06 -15.89 17.14
CA GLY A 123 -15.14 -15.99 18.11
C GLY A 123 -15.79 -14.63 18.36
N ASP A 124 -17.07 -14.65 18.77
CA ASP A 124 -17.75 -13.43 19.20
C ASP A 124 -17.10 -12.92 20.49
N ARG A 125 -16.52 -11.72 20.41
CA ARG A 125 -15.91 -11.03 21.56
C ARG A 125 -16.91 -10.14 22.30
N GLY A 126 -18.21 -10.29 22.03
CA GLY A 126 -19.30 -9.49 22.58
C GLY A 126 -19.40 -8.08 21.98
N ASN A 127 -18.59 -7.77 20.96
CA ASN A 127 -18.53 -6.44 20.35
C ASN A 127 -19.01 -6.40 18.89
N LEU A 128 -19.48 -7.53 18.33
CA LEU A 128 -19.86 -7.68 16.93
C LEU A 128 -20.72 -6.52 16.40
N PRO A 129 -21.77 -6.04 17.08
CA PRO A 129 -22.58 -4.92 16.60
C PRO A 129 -21.78 -3.62 16.37
N SER A 130 -20.79 -3.33 17.23
CA SER A 130 -19.98 -2.09 17.17
C SER A 130 -18.83 -2.14 16.17
N VAL A 131 -18.39 -3.35 15.77
CA VAL A 131 -17.35 -3.55 14.75
C VAL A 131 -17.92 -3.93 13.39
N ALA A 132 -19.12 -4.53 13.33
CA ALA A 132 -19.75 -4.93 12.07
C ALA A 132 -20.01 -3.73 11.15
N ALA A 133 -20.54 -2.63 11.69
CA ALA A 133 -20.77 -1.41 10.91
C ALA A 133 -19.46 -0.84 10.33
N ARG A 134 -18.40 -0.76 11.16
CA ARG A 134 -17.07 -0.31 10.72
C ARG A 134 -16.45 -1.24 9.68
N GLY A 135 -16.56 -2.55 9.87
CA GLY A 135 -16.08 -3.56 8.92
C GLY A 135 -16.82 -3.52 7.58
N ALA A 136 -18.14 -3.34 7.60
CA ALA A 136 -18.97 -3.19 6.41
C ALA A 136 -18.61 -1.92 5.63
N GLN A 137 -18.44 -0.79 6.33
CA GLN A 137 -18.03 0.47 5.73
C GLN A 137 -16.63 0.37 5.10
N ALA A 138 -15.64 -0.13 5.84
CA ALA A 138 -14.28 -0.32 5.31
C ALA A 138 -14.27 -1.25 4.08
N SER A 139 -15.05 -2.34 4.12
CA SER A 139 -15.18 -3.25 2.99
C SER A 139 -15.93 -2.62 1.80
N ALA A 140 -16.87 -1.71 2.03
CA ALA A 140 -17.54 -0.97 0.97
C ALA A 140 -16.58 0.01 0.28
N VAL A 141 -15.77 0.75 1.05
CA VAL A 141 -14.75 1.66 0.52
C VAL A 141 -13.72 0.90 -0.32
N ALA A 142 -13.16 -0.19 0.22
CA ALA A 142 -12.18 -1.01 -0.51
C ALA A 142 -12.75 -1.58 -1.83
N ARG A 143 -13.99 -2.09 -1.80
CA ARG A 143 -14.67 -2.59 -3.00
C ARG A 143 -15.00 -1.49 -4.01
N SER A 144 -15.30 -0.27 -3.55
CA SER A 144 -15.51 0.87 -4.45
C SER A 144 -14.22 1.20 -5.18
N ARG A 145 -13.13 1.42 -4.42
CA ARG A 145 -11.81 1.75 -4.97
C ARG A 145 -11.36 0.72 -6.01
N GLN A 146 -11.44 -0.57 -5.68
CA GLN A 146 -11.06 -1.64 -6.62
C GLN A 146 -11.90 -1.63 -7.90
N ALA A 147 -13.18 -1.27 -7.79
CA ALA A 147 -14.06 -1.17 -8.94
C ALA A 147 -13.87 0.12 -9.75
N ASP A 148 -13.34 1.19 -9.13
CA ASP A 148 -12.95 2.43 -9.80
C ASP A 148 -11.64 2.23 -10.59
N GLU A 149 -10.62 1.64 -9.97
CA GLU A 149 -9.35 1.24 -10.63
C GLU A 149 -9.64 0.32 -11.83
N ARG A 150 -10.49 -0.70 -11.65
CA ARG A 150 -10.88 -1.58 -12.75
C ARG A 150 -11.65 -0.86 -13.86
N ALA A 151 -12.43 0.17 -13.53
CA ALA A 151 -13.13 0.96 -14.54
C ALA A 151 -12.13 1.77 -15.37
N GLN A 152 -11.10 2.33 -14.75
CA GLN A 152 -10.01 3.04 -15.43
C GLN A 152 -9.24 2.12 -16.38
N ASP A 153 -8.94 0.88 -15.97
CA ASP A 153 -8.20 -0.07 -16.82
C ASP A 153 -8.97 -0.43 -18.11
N VAL A 154 -10.29 -0.57 -18.02
CA VAL A 154 -11.13 -1.06 -19.12
C VAL A 154 -11.69 0.08 -19.98
N ALA A 155 -11.80 1.29 -19.42
CA ALA A 155 -12.38 2.45 -20.10
C ALA A 155 -11.73 2.78 -21.45
N PRO A 156 -10.39 2.79 -21.62
CA PRO A 156 -9.76 3.10 -22.91
C PRO A 156 -10.21 2.14 -24.02
N LEU A 157 -10.31 0.84 -23.71
CA LEU A 157 -10.81 -0.15 -24.65
C LEU A 157 -12.28 0.12 -25.01
N ILE A 158 -13.14 0.35 -24.01
CA ILE A 158 -14.55 0.65 -24.26
C ILE A 158 -14.70 1.91 -25.11
N MET A 159 -13.94 2.98 -24.81
CA MET A 159 -13.93 4.22 -25.59
C MET A 159 -13.51 3.97 -27.04
N SER A 160 -12.44 3.21 -27.27
CA SER A 160 -12.00 2.87 -28.63
C SER A 160 -13.08 2.14 -29.44
N LEU A 161 -13.85 1.26 -28.79
CA LEU A 161 -14.95 0.53 -29.44
C LEU A 161 -16.18 1.43 -29.66
N ARG A 162 -16.41 2.41 -28.78
CA ARG A 162 -17.46 3.43 -28.95
C ARG A 162 -17.14 4.35 -30.14
N ASP A 163 -15.88 4.76 -30.28
CA ASP A 163 -15.42 5.60 -31.39
C ASP A 163 -15.50 4.84 -32.73
N ALA A 164 -15.34 3.51 -32.68
CA ALA A 164 -15.63 2.61 -33.81
C ALA A 164 -17.13 2.37 -34.06
N GLY A 165 -18.02 3.08 -33.37
CA GLY A 165 -19.48 3.03 -33.57
C GLY A 165 -20.21 1.89 -32.85
N LYS A 166 -19.53 1.07 -32.04
CA LYS A 166 -20.18 -0.06 -31.36
C LYS A 166 -21.14 0.41 -30.26
N ASN A 167 -22.30 -0.23 -30.15
CA ASN A 167 -23.20 0.00 -29.02
C ASN A 167 -22.71 -0.76 -27.77
N PHE A 168 -23.28 -0.49 -26.59
CA PHE A 168 -22.82 -1.13 -25.36
C PHE A 168 -23.03 -2.65 -25.32
N GLU A 169 -24.02 -3.17 -26.05
CA GLU A 169 -24.28 -4.61 -26.13
C GLU A 169 -23.21 -5.30 -27.00
N ASP A 170 -22.87 -4.71 -28.15
CA ASP A 170 -21.79 -5.20 -29.01
C ASP A 170 -20.44 -5.17 -28.28
N ILE A 171 -20.22 -4.13 -27.46
CA ILE A 171 -19.02 -4.03 -26.62
C ILE A 171 -19.01 -5.12 -25.55
N ALA A 172 -20.15 -5.44 -24.94
CA ALA A 172 -20.23 -6.53 -23.97
C ALA A 172 -19.85 -7.88 -24.60
N ILE A 173 -20.34 -8.15 -25.81
CA ILE A 173 -19.99 -9.34 -26.59
C ILE A 173 -18.48 -9.36 -26.90
N GLU A 174 -17.92 -8.23 -27.34
CA GLU A 174 -16.49 -8.10 -27.63
C GLU A 174 -15.62 -8.35 -26.40
N LEU A 175 -15.97 -7.78 -25.25
CA LEU A 175 -15.25 -7.98 -23.99
C LEU A 175 -15.29 -9.45 -23.56
N GLN A 176 -16.42 -10.12 -23.76
CA GLN A 176 -16.59 -11.55 -23.49
C GLN A 176 -15.74 -12.39 -24.45
N GLY A 177 -15.74 -12.07 -25.75
CA GLY A 177 -14.95 -12.76 -26.78
C GLY A 177 -13.43 -12.59 -26.61
N ARG A 178 -13.01 -11.49 -25.97
CA ARG A 178 -11.61 -11.24 -25.57
C ARG A 178 -11.26 -11.82 -24.20
N GLU A 179 -12.16 -12.59 -23.60
CA GLU A 179 -11.98 -13.21 -22.28
C GLU A 179 -11.67 -12.21 -21.16
N ILE A 180 -12.12 -10.96 -21.31
CA ILE A 180 -11.94 -9.93 -20.28
C ILE A 180 -13.02 -10.17 -19.22
N PRO A 181 -12.68 -10.54 -17.97
CA PRO A 181 -13.70 -10.81 -16.98
C PRO A 181 -14.29 -9.51 -16.41
N THR A 182 -15.56 -9.56 -16.00
CA THR A 182 -16.14 -8.51 -15.14
C THR A 182 -15.49 -8.53 -13.76
N ALA A 183 -15.62 -7.45 -12.98
CA ALA A 183 -15.00 -7.32 -11.65
C ALA A 183 -15.34 -8.44 -10.64
N ARG A 184 -16.43 -9.19 -10.86
CA ARG A 184 -16.84 -10.33 -10.02
C ARG A 184 -16.80 -11.67 -10.75
N GLY A 185 -16.16 -11.75 -11.93
CA GLY A 185 -16.07 -12.97 -12.73
C GLY A 185 -17.39 -13.40 -13.39
N GLY A 186 -18.38 -12.51 -13.51
CA GLY A 186 -19.62 -12.76 -14.25
C GLY A 186 -19.54 -12.30 -15.72
N VAL A 187 -20.63 -12.52 -16.45
CA VAL A 187 -20.78 -12.20 -17.88
C VAL A 187 -20.94 -10.69 -18.11
N TRP A 188 -20.40 -10.14 -19.20
CA TRP A 188 -20.67 -8.76 -19.60
C TRP A 188 -22.10 -8.57 -20.11
N THR A 189 -22.67 -7.40 -19.82
CA THR A 189 -23.93 -6.95 -20.42
C THR A 189 -23.79 -5.49 -20.78
N GLY A 190 -24.54 -4.97 -21.75
CA GLY A 190 -24.47 -3.56 -22.12
C GLY A 190 -24.70 -2.62 -20.93
N GLN A 191 -25.55 -3.02 -19.98
CA GLN A 191 -25.77 -2.27 -18.73
C GLN A 191 -24.51 -2.24 -17.83
N LYS A 192 -23.72 -3.31 -17.77
CA LYS A 192 -22.45 -3.34 -17.02
C LYS A 192 -21.40 -2.47 -17.69
N VAL A 193 -21.32 -2.48 -19.02
CA VAL A 193 -20.44 -1.60 -19.80
C VAL A 193 -20.80 -0.13 -19.55
N SER A 194 -22.09 0.22 -19.64
CA SER A 194 -22.58 1.59 -19.38
C SER A 194 -22.29 2.05 -17.95
N ARG A 195 -22.50 1.20 -16.94
CA ARG A 195 -22.19 1.51 -15.53
C ARG A 195 -20.70 1.72 -15.31
N LEU A 196 -19.85 0.90 -15.94
CA LEU A 196 -18.40 1.06 -15.88
C LEU A 196 -17.96 2.38 -16.52
N MET A 197 -18.48 2.73 -17.70
CA MET A 197 -18.18 3.99 -18.36
C MET A 197 -18.61 5.21 -17.55
N ARG A 198 -19.82 5.18 -16.97
CA ARG A 198 -20.29 6.27 -16.10
C ARG A 198 -19.34 6.47 -14.91
N ARG A 199 -18.84 5.38 -14.33
CA ARG A 199 -17.89 5.41 -13.22
C ARG A 199 -16.53 5.96 -13.63
N ALA A 200 -16.01 5.55 -14.79
CA ALA A 200 -14.74 6.04 -15.31
C ALA A 200 -14.76 7.54 -15.66
N LEU A 201 -15.91 8.07 -16.08
CA LEU A 201 -16.13 9.48 -16.43
C LEU A 201 -16.55 10.37 -15.24
N GLN A 202 -16.77 9.81 -14.05
CA GLN A 202 -17.13 10.55 -12.83
C GLN A 202 -15.91 10.93 -11.96
N LEU A 203 -14.73 10.96 -12.58
CA LEU A 203 -13.51 11.59 -12.06
C LEU A 203 -13.35 12.98 -12.68
#